data_AF-A0A1M4ZGU8-F1
#
_entry.id   AF-A0A1M4ZGU8-F1
#
_cell.length_a   1.000
_cell.length_b   1.000
_cell.length_c   1.000
_cell.angle_alpha   90.00
_cell.angle_beta   90.00
_cell.angle_gamma   90.00
#
_symmetry.space_group_name_H-M   'P 1'
#
loop_
_entity.id
_entity.type
_entity.pdbx_description
1 polymer ?
#
loop_
_entity_poly.entity_id
_entity_poly.type
_entity_poly.pdbx_seq_one_letter_code
_entity_poly.pdbx_strand_id
1 'polypeptide(L)'
;MNRAMRRKMEKQVRSKLTDKQFQEYKNWSVNATIEEEVVRRCDNVWGKMTKALIEVMRENRISEERTQKMLEEMAKRLRKIVNEEKGDLQNEQV
;
A
#
# COMPACT_ATOMS: atom_id res chain seq x y z
N MET A 1 19.98 -5.06 3.65
CA MET A 1 21.16 -4.19 3.44
C MET A 1 21.79 -3.77 4.77
N ASN A 2 23.08 -4.06 5.01
CA ASN A 2 23.76 -3.76 6.27
C ASN A 2 24.10 -2.25 6.43
N ARG A 3 24.35 -1.81 7.67
CA ARG A 3 24.59 -0.39 8.02
C ARG A 3 25.85 0.19 7.35
N ALA A 4 26.92 -0.59 7.22
CA ALA A 4 28.17 -0.15 6.62
C ALA A 4 28.03 0.09 5.11
N MET A 5 27.26 -0.76 4.43
CA MET A 5 26.95 -0.65 3.01
C MET A 5 26.07 0.58 2.73
N ARG A 6 25.06 0.84 3.59
CA ARG A 6 24.24 2.05 3.54
C ARG A 6 25.09 3.33 3.63
N ARG A 7 26.01 3.39 4.60
CA ARG A 7 26.90 4.55 4.81
C ARG A 7 27.86 4.79 3.63
N LYS A 8 28.38 3.73 3.00
CA LYS A 8 29.24 3.87 1.81
C LYS A 8 28.45 4.43 0.62
N MET A 9 27.24 3.91 0.40
CA MET A 9 26.36 4.36 -0.67
C MET A 9 25.93 5.82 -0.46
N GLU A 10 25.60 6.19 0.77
CA GLU A 10 25.24 7.56 1.16
C GLU A 10 26.39 8.56 0.89
N LYS A 11 27.63 8.19 1.23
CA LYS A 11 28.81 9.01 0.90
C LYS A 11 29.02 9.19 -0.60
N GLN A 12 28.84 8.13 -1.40
CA GLN A 12 29.01 8.19 -2.86
C GLN A 12 27.92 9.01 -3.55
N VAL A 13 26.69 8.96 -3.05
CA VAL A 13 25.57 9.75 -3.58
C VAL A 13 25.71 11.22 -3.18
N ARG A 14 26.10 11.49 -1.93
CA ARG A 14 26.34 12.87 -1.46
C ARG A 14 27.48 13.57 -2.19
N SER A 15 28.53 12.85 -2.59
CA SER A 15 29.64 13.45 -3.37
C SER A 15 29.25 13.85 -4.80
N LYS A 16 28.07 13.46 -5.28
CA LYS A 16 27.60 13.70 -6.65
C LYS A 16 26.42 14.68 -6.74
N LEU A 17 25.85 15.08 -5.60
CA LEU A 17 24.65 15.90 -5.52
C LEU A 17 24.89 17.13 -4.66
N THR A 18 24.20 18.22 -4.97
CA THR A 18 24.09 19.35 -4.04
C THR A 18 23.34 18.92 -2.78
N ASP A 19 23.55 19.61 -1.65
CA ASP A 19 22.85 19.26 -0.40
C ASP A 19 21.32 19.28 -0.57
N LYS A 20 20.77 20.19 -1.39
CA LYS A 20 19.33 20.23 -1.70
C LYS A 20 18.87 18.97 -2.45
N GLN A 21 19.56 18.60 -3.53
CA GLN A 21 19.24 17.40 -4.32
C GLN A 21 19.42 16.11 -3.51
N PHE A 22 20.40 16.09 -2.59
CA PHE A 22 20.62 14.96 -1.71
C PHE A 22 19.47 14.76 -0.71
N GLN A 23 18.94 15.84 -0.14
CA GLN A 23 17.78 15.77 0.76
C GLN A 23 16.51 15.34 -0.01
N GLU A 24 16.28 15.87 -1.21
CA GLU A 24 15.16 15.46 -2.07
C GLU A 24 15.24 13.96 -2.41
N TYR A 25 16.41 13.47 -2.81
CA TYR A 25 16.63 12.04 -3.08
C TYR A 25 16.38 11.17 -1.85
N LYS A 26 16.85 11.61 -0.68
CA LYS A 26 16.65 10.87 0.58
C LYS A 26 15.18 10.79 0.95
N ASN A 27 14.45 11.91 0.83
CA ASN A 27 13.02 11.95 1.12
C ASN A 27 12.24 11.05 0.14
N TRP A 28 12.56 11.11 -1.16
CA TRP A 28 11.96 10.22 -2.16
C TRP A 28 12.22 8.74 -1.84
N SER A 29 13.47 8.37 -1.53
CA SER A 29 13.82 6.99 -1.21
C SER A 29 13.14 6.47 0.06
N VAL A 30 12.99 7.32 1.08
CA VAL A 30 12.28 6.98 2.31
C VAL A 30 10.79 6.81 2.03
N ASN A 31 10.18 7.73 1.28
CA ASN A 31 8.77 7.66 0.92
C ASN A 31 8.47 6.41 0.10
N ALA A 32 9.27 6.09 -0.92
CA ALA A 32 9.13 4.86 -1.71
C ALA A 32 9.20 3.60 -0.83
N THR A 33 10.13 3.58 0.14
CA THR A 33 10.26 2.44 1.07
C THR A 33 9.04 2.33 2.00
N ILE A 34 8.51 3.47 2.46
CA ILE A 34 7.31 3.50 3.29
C ILE A 34 6.10 3.02 2.49
N GLU A 35 5.93 3.50 1.26
CA GLU A 35 4.86 3.07 0.35
C GLU A 35 4.89 1.55 0.13
N GLU A 36 6.06 1.00 -0.23
CA GLU A 36 6.22 -0.45 -0.42
C GLU A 36 5.86 -1.25 0.85
N GLU A 37 6.32 -0.80 2.02
CA GLU A 37 6.06 -1.49 3.28
C GLU A 37 4.59 -1.38 3.71
N VAL A 38 3.94 -0.25 3.45
CA VAL A 38 2.51 -0.05 3.70
C VAL A 38 1.70 -0.97 2.79
N VAL A 39 1.98 -0.99 1.49
CA VAL A 39 1.31 -1.89 0.52
C VAL A 39 1.47 -3.34 0.96
N ARG A 40 2.70 -3.77 1.27
CA ARG A 40 2.99 -5.14 1.71
C ARG A 40 2.20 -5.53 2.97
N ARG A 41 2.07 -4.61 3.94
CA ARG A 41 1.30 -4.84 5.17
C ARG A 41 -0.19 -4.92 4.88
N CYS A 42 -0.72 -4.02 4.07
CA CYS A 42 -2.11 -4.01 3.65
C CYS A 42 -2.46 -5.31 2.93
N ASP A 43 -1.64 -5.75 1.97
CA ASP A 43 -1.86 -7.01 1.23
C ASP A 43 -1.87 -8.23 2.16
N ASN A 44 -0.95 -8.28 3.12
CA ASN A 44 -0.89 -9.38 4.09
C ASN A 44 -2.13 -9.41 5.01
N VAL A 45 -2.55 -8.25 5.52
CA VAL A 45 -3.76 -8.16 6.36
C VAL A 45 -5.00 -8.52 5.55
N TRP A 46 -5.11 -7.98 4.34
CA TRP A 46 -6.21 -8.24 3.43
C TRP A 46 -6.32 -9.73 3.09
N GLY A 47 -5.21 -10.37 2.71
CA GLY A 47 -5.18 -11.80 2.39
C GLY A 47 -5.60 -12.69 3.56
N LYS A 48 -5.20 -12.35 4.80
CA LYS A 48 -5.65 -13.06 6.01
C LYS A 48 -7.15 -12.86 6.26
N MET A 49 -7.63 -11.63 6.14
CA MET A 49 -9.03 -11.30 6.35
C MET A 49 -9.93 -11.98 5.32
N THR A 50 -9.55 -12.02 4.04
CA THR A 50 -10.31 -12.70 2.99
C THR A 50 -10.44 -14.20 3.28
N LYS A 51 -9.37 -14.85 3.73
CA LYS A 51 -9.41 -16.27 4.12
C LYS A 51 -10.39 -16.51 5.27
N ALA A 52 -10.29 -15.72 6.35
CA ALA A 52 -11.18 -15.83 7.49
C ALA A 52 -12.65 -15.61 7.10
N LEU A 53 -12.92 -14.64 6.22
CA LEU A 53 -14.28 -14.38 5.72
C LEU A 53 -14.84 -15.59 4.95
N ILE A 54 -14.04 -16.21 4.07
CA ILE A 54 -14.47 -17.40 3.31
C ILE A 54 -14.76 -18.57 4.27
N GLU A 55 -13.93 -18.76 5.29
CA GLU A 55 -14.15 -19.80 6.32
C GLU A 55 -15.49 -19.59 7.04
N VAL A 56 -15.76 -18.38 7.52
CA VAL A 56 -17.05 -18.02 8.16
C VAL A 56 -18.23 -18.25 7.22
N MET A 57 -18.10 -17.87 5.94
CA MET A 57 -19.17 -18.07 4.95
C MET A 57 -19.46 -19.56 4.72
N ARG A 58 -18.42 -20.40 4.68
CA ARG A 58 -18.55 -21.86 4.56
C ARG A 58 -19.20 -22.48 5.79
N GLU A 59 -18.79 -22.07 7.00
CA GLU A 59 -19.39 -22.53 8.26
C GLU A 59 -20.89 -22.21 8.32
N ASN A 60 -21.29 -21.06 7.78
CA ASN A 60 -22.69 -20.64 7.68
C ASN A 60 -23.44 -21.23 6.46
N ARG A 61 -22.83 -22.19 5.75
CA ARG A 61 -23.39 -22.85 4.55
C ARG A 61 -23.83 -21.87 3.46
N ILE A 62 -23.15 -20.74 3.33
CA ILE A 62 -23.37 -19.81 2.22
C ILE A 62 -22.82 -20.47 0.95
N SER A 63 -23.60 -20.46 -0.13
CA SER A 63 -23.16 -21.04 -1.39
C SER A 63 -21.92 -20.31 -1.93
N GLU A 64 -21.07 -21.03 -2.65
CA GLU A 64 -19.89 -20.46 -3.29
C GLU A 64 -20.25 -19.34 -4.26
N GLU A 65 -21.33 -19.51 -5.03
CA GLU A 65 -21.88 -18.48 -5.92
C GLU A 65 -22.25 -17.19 -5.16
N ARG A 66 -22.91 -17.33 -4.00
CA ARG A 66 -23.29 -16.17 -3.17
C ARG A 66 -22.08 -15.51 -2.53
N THR A 67 -21.10 -16.30 -2.10
CA THR A 67 -19.81 -15.81 -1.60
C THR A 67 -19.10 -14.97 -2.66
N GLN A 68 -19.03 -15.48 -3.89
CA GLN A 68 -18.40 -14.77 -5.00
C GLN A 68 -19.11 -13.47 -5.33
N LYS A 69 -20.45 -13.48 -5.38
CA LYS A 69 -21.24 -12.27 -5.57
C LYS A 69 -20.98 -11.21 -4.49
N MET A 70 -20.89 -11.63 -3.22
CA MET A 70 -20.59 -10.73 -2.09
C MET A 70 -19.18 -10.12 -2.21
N LEU A 71 -18.18 -10.92 -2.61
CA LEU A 71 -16.81 -10.44 -2.82
C LEU A 71 -16.73 -9.44 -4.00
N GLU A 72 -17.42 -9.71 -5.10
CA GLU A 72 -17.48 -8.79 -6.24
C GLU A 72 -18.15 -7.47 -5.88
N GLU A 73 -19.25 -7.53 -5.11
CA GLU A 73 -19.97 -6.35 -4.66
C GLU A 73 -19.13 -5.52 -3.67
N MET A 74 -18.43 -6.20 -2.75
CA MET A 74 -17.46 -5.55 -1.85
C MET A 74 -16.35 -4.84 -2.63
N ALA A 75 -15.77 -5.49 -3.65
CA ALA A 75 -14.74 -4.89 -4.50
C ALA A 75 -15.25 -3.67 -5.29
N LYS A 76 -16.51 -3.69 -5.75
CA LYS A 76 -17.15 -2.53 -6.39
C LYS A 76 -17.31 -1.37 -5.40
N ARG A 77 -17.81 -1.63 -4.19
CA ARG A 77 -17.99 -0.62 -3.14
C ARG A 77 -16.66 -0.01 -2.71
N LEU A 78 -15.62 -0.82 -2.53
CA LEU A 78 -14.27 -0.34 -2.19
C LEU A 78 -13.70 0.56 -3.27
N ARG A 79 -13.82 0.18 -4.55
CA ARG A 79 -13.40 1.05 -5.67
C ARG A 79 -14.14 2.39 -5.67
N LYS A 80 -15.43 2.39 -5.33
CA LYS A 80 -16.21 3.62 -5.24
C LYS A 80 -15.68 4.53 -4.12
N ILE A 81 -15.50 4.00 -2.90
CA ILE A 81 -14.95 4.76 -1.75
C ILE A 81 -13.59 5.35 -2.09
N VAL A 82 -12.67 4.55 -2.63
CA VAL A 82 -11.32 5.02 -2.99
C VAL A 82 -11.35 6.11 -4.06
N ASN A 83 -12.28 6.03 -5.02
CA ASN A 83 -12.41 7.04 -6.06
C ASN A 83 -13.06 8.33 -5.55
N GLU A 84 -14.00 8.23 -4.61
CA GLU A 84 -14.62 9.38 -3.94
C GLU A 84 -13.59 10.10 -3.05
N GLU A 85 -12.84 9.38 -2.23
CA GLU A 85 -11.74 9.93 -1.42
C GLU A 85 -10.64 10.58 -2.28
N LYS A 86 -10.33 10.02 -3.46
CA LYS A 86 -9.39 10.64 -4.40
C LYS A 86 -9.92 11.92 -5.04
N GLY A 87 -11.23 12.00 -5.28
CA GLY A 87 -11.89 13.21 -5.80
C GLY A 87 -11.89 14.34 -4.77
N ASP A 88 -12.13 14.01 -3.51
CA ASP A 88 -12.12 14.99 -2.41
C ASP A 88 -10.70 15.53 -2.15
N LEU A 89 -9.67 14.67 -2.18
CA LEU A 89 -8.26 15.08 -2.06
C LEU A 89 -7.77 16.00 -3.18
N GLN A 90 -8.36 15.93 -4.39
CA GLN A 90 -8.02 16.81 -5.51
C GLN A 90 -8.67 18.20 -5.39
N ASN A 91 -9.84 18.28 -4.75
CA ASN A 91 -10.54 19.55 -4.54
C ASN A 91 -10.01 20.35 -3.34
N GLU A 92 -9.34 19.72 -2.38
CA GLU A 92 -8.69 20.41 -1.25
C GLU A 92 -7.34 21.06 -1.61
N GLN A 93 -6.77 20.78 -2.80
CA GLN A 93 -5.49 21.33 -3.25
C GLN A 93 -5.61 22.53 -4.21
N VAL A 94 -6.83 23.09 -4.37
CA VAL A 94 -7.12 24.28 -5.21
C VAL A 94 -7.37 25.52 -4.36
#